data_AF-A0A1V2K7P6-F1
#
_entry.id   AF-A0A1V2K7P6-F1
#
_cell.length_a   1.000
_cell.length_b   1.000
_cell.length_c   1.000
_cell.angle_alpha   90.00
_cell.angle_beta   90.00
_cell.angle_gamma   90.00
#
_symmetry.space_group_name_H-M   'P 1'
#
loop_
_entity.id
_entity.type
_entity.pdbx_description
1 polymer ?
#
loop_
_entity_poly.entity_id
_entity_poly.type
_entity_poly.pdbx_seq_one_letter_code
_entity_poly.pdbx_strand_id
1 'polypeptide(L)'
;MSSNVFLCVLSAILISGCAARPADTKPPVSLADDKNLIVGLWAMQALNEGQTNVAEFRADGQLLLHSFNCVKSIREPTDVMSYSVADDGQVINMILPGNTVELKVLSFSPQFMQFTSWSGGIQVRYDYEKVDKVDSVCDRYPDLKAERARNTPYKESDFVAAPSIPDHPGMDRYIGTWGSDNVVTVKIARDAHGGFYLSMPSDKNWHYLYNNVHWVGDVLHFQRYTYSDNEASFPHPRHKLQTPTSLEPIPGGSLREDFILNGDPYMSILRRMK
;
A
#
# COMPACT_ATOMS: atom_id res chain seq x y z
N MET A 1 -38.99 -25.71 -76.54
CA MET A 1 -40.05 -24.70 -76.36
C MET A 1 -39.83 -24.02 -75.02
N SER A 2 -39.85 -22.69 -75.01
CA SER A 2 -40.09 -21.72 -73.92
C SER A 2 -39.38 -21.93 -72.57
N SER A 3 -38.37 -21.12 -72.20
CA SER A 3 -38.42 -19.76 -71.62
C SER A 3 -39.06 -19.61 -70.22
N ASN A 4 -38.17 -19.30 -69.27
CA ASN A 4 -38.15 -18.16 -68.34
C ASN A 4 -38.90 -18.15 -66.99
N VAL A 5 -38.19 -17.47 -66.07
CA VAL A 5 -38.62 -16.68 -64.88
C VAL A 5 -38.64 -17.48 -63.55
N PHE A 6 -38.10 -17.08 -62.39
CA PHE A 6 -37.18 -16.05 -61.84
C PHE A 6 -37.23 -16.23 -60.29
N LEU A 7 -36.39 -15.48 -59.55
CA LEU A 7 -36.35 -15.26 -58.08
C LEU A 7 -35.59 -16.31 -57.22
N CYS A 8 -34.39 -15.98 -56.70
CA CYS A 8 -34.08 -15.22 -55.45
C CYS A 8 -33.94 -16.20 -54.24
N VAL A 9 -32.96 -16.20 -53.34
CA VAL A 9 -32.01 -15.21 -52.83
C VAL A 9 -30.92 -15.92 -51.99
N LEU A 10 -29.74 -15.29 -51.94
CA LEU A 10 -28.60 -15.38 -50.99
C LEU A 10 -28.61 -16.42 -49.86
N SER A 11 -27.46 -17.11 -49.70
CA SER A 11 -26.57 -16.98 -48.53
C SER A 11 -25.25 -17.72 -48.77
N ALA A 12 -24.27 -17.05 -49.38
CA ALA A 12 -22.89 -17.48 -49.34
C ALA A 12 -22.24 -16.88 -48.08
N ILE A 13 -22.02 -17.73 -47.07
CA ILE A 13 -21.26 -17.37 -45.88
C ILE A 13 -19.80 -17.18 -46.33
N LEU A 14 -19.37 -15.93 -46.41
CA LEU A 14 -17.97 -15.57 -46.53
C LEU A 14 -17.27 -15.96 -45.22
N ILE A 15 -16.49 -17.05 -45.27
CA ILE A 15 -15.50 -17.35 -44.25
C ILE A 15 -14.35 -16.37 -44.47
N SER A 16 -14.53 -15.14 -43.96
CA SER A 16 -13.41 -14.24 -43.70
C SER A 16 -12.68 -14.80 -42.48
N GLY A 17 -11.73 -15.69 -42.73
CA GLY A 17 -10.73 -16.04 -41.74
C GLY A 17 -9.96 -14.78 -41.38
N CYS A 18 -10.26 -14.21 -40.22
CA CYS A 18 -9.37 -13.27 -39.56
C CYS A 18 -8.06 -14.02 -39.31
N ALA A 19 -7.08 -13.81 -40.19
CA ALA A 19 -5.69 -14.02 -39.84
C ALA A 19 -5.41 -13.06 -38.68
N ALA A 20 -5.55 -13.56 -37.46
CA ALA A 20 -4.97 -12.93 -36.29
C ALA A 20 -3.49 -12.80 -36.60
N ARG A 21 -3.04 -11.57 -36.91
CA ARG A 21 -1.62 -11.25 -36.85
C ARG A 21 -1.14 -11.72 -35.48
N PRO A 22 -0.11 -12.57 -35.39
CA PRO A 22 0.52 -12.78 -34.10
C PRO A 22 0.88 -11.38 -33.60
N ALA A 23 0.35 -11.01 -32.43
CA ALA A 23 0.88 -9.86 -31.72
C ALA A 23 2.37 -10.15 -31.59
N ASP A 24 3.22 -9.28 -32.16
CA ASP A 24 4.65 -9.27 -31.89
C ASP A 24 4.82 -9.08 -30.39
N THR A 25 4.76 -10.20 -29.66
CA THR A 25 5.07 -10.26 -28.25
C THR A 25 6.58 -10.25 -28.23
N LYS A 26 7.15 -9.04 -28.33
CA LYS A 26 8.55 -8.86 -27.98
C LYS A 26 8.73 -9.50 -26.60
N PRO A 27 9.76 -10.34 -26.41
CA PRO A 27 9.99 -10.98 -25.14
C PRO A 27 10.00 -9.93 -24.02
N PRO A 28 9.49 -10.26 -22.82
CA PRO A 28 9.50 -9.34 -21.69
C PRO A 28 10.94 -8.84 -21.48
N VAL A 29 11.10 -7.52 -21.52
CA VAL A 29 12.39 -6.87 -21.36
C VAL A 29 12.85 -7.10 -19.92
N SER A 30 14.02 -7.71 -19.73
CA SER A 30 14.57 -8.01 -18.41
C SER A 30 15.84 -7.21 -18.14
N LEU A 31 16.03 -6.80 -16.88
CA LEU A 31 17.30 -6.21 -16.41
C LEU A 31 18.45 -7.23 -16.40
N ALA A 32 18.15 -8.52 -16.44
CA ALA A 32 19.16 -9.57 -16.59
C ALA A 32 19.84 -9.51 -17.96
N ASP A 33 19.10 -9.15 -19.00
CA ASP A 33 19.59 -9.11 -20.38
C ASP A 33 20.40 -7.84 -20.66
N ASP A 34 19.92 -6.70 -20.14
CA ASP A 34 20.63 -5.41 -20.23
C ASP A 34 20.36 -4.54 -19.00
N LYS A 35 21.35 -4.47 -18.11
CA LYS A 35 21.28 -3.66 -16.89
C LYS A 35 21.22 -2.15 -17.17
N ASN A 36 21.61 -1.69 -18.37
CA ASN A 36 21.56 -0.28 -18.72
C ASN A 36 20.15 0.23 -18.96
N LEU A 37 19.17 -0.66 -19.10
CA LEU A 37 17.77 -0.27 -19.29
C LEU A 37 17.21 0.52 -18.09
N ILE A 38 17.82 0.37 -16.91
CA ILE A 38 17.48 1.17 -15.73
C ILE A 38 17.96 2.63 -15.85
N VAL A 39 18.97 2.93 -16.67
CA VAL A 39 19.57 4.28 -16.77
C VAL A 39 18.54 5.29 -17.25
N GLY A 40 18.47 6.43 -16.57
CA GLY A 40 17.56 7.54 -16.83
C GLY A 40 16.75 7.94 -15.60
N LEU A 41 15.73 8.77 -15.82
CA LEU A 41 14.90 9.33 -14.75
C LEU A 41 13.62 8.51 -14.59
N TRP A 42 13.27 8.24 -13.34
CA TRP A 42 12.08 7.50 -12.96
C TRP A 42 11.35 8.24 -11.85
N ALA A 43 10.10 8.61 -12.08
CA ALA A 43 9.27 9.24 -11.07
C ALA A 43 8.52 8.19 -10.26
N MET A 44 8.63 8.26 -8.94
CA MET A 44 7.89 7.41 -8.03
C MET A 44 6.45 7.90 -7.93
N GLN A 45 5.48 6.97 -7.96
CA GLN A 45 4.14 7.28 -7.51
C GLN A 45 4.19 7.76 -6.06
N ALA A 46 3.46 8.84 -5.76
CA ALA A 46 3.46 9.37 -4.40
C ALA A 46 2.87 8.34 -3.45
N LEU A 47 3.59 8.10 -2.35
CA LEU A 47 3.08 7.34 -1.22
C LEU A 47 1.96 8.14 -0.54
N ASN A 48 1.16 7.49 0.29
CA ASN A 48 -0.01 8.14 0.91
C ASN A 48 0.38 9.27 1.88
N GLU A 49 1.58 9.24 2.45
CA GLU A 49 2.22 10.32 3.21
C GLU A 49 2.68 11.50 2.34
N GLY A 50 2.50 11.40 1.03
CA GLY A 50 2.92 12.35 0.01
C GLY A 50 4.42 12.43 -0.23
N GLN A 51 5.19 11.47 0.29
CA GLN A 51 6.57 11.29 -0.15
C GLN A 51 6.58 10.76 -1.60
N THR A 52 7.31 11.45 -2.46
CA THR A 52 7.63 11.00 -3.81
C THR A 52 9.08 11.34 -4.09
N ASN A 53 9.69 10.72 -5.10
CA ASN A 53 11.00 11.11 -5.59
C ASN A 53 11.07 10.91 -7.11
N VAL A 54 12.05 11.59 -7.72
CA VAL A 54 12.55 11.22 -9.04
C VAL A 54 13.92 10.59 -8.84
N ALA A 55 14.05 9.31 -9.17
CA ALA A 55 15.30 8.57 -9.17
C ALA A 55 16.03 8.75 -10.51
N GLU A 56 17.23 9.31 -10.50
CA GLU A 56 18.13 9.39 -11.64
C GLU A 56 19.18 8.28 -11.53
N PHE A 57 19.02 7.22 -12.30
CA PHE A 57 20.03 6.17 -12.45
C PHE A 57 21.00 6.58 -13.56
N ARG A 58 22.27 6.79 -13.22
CA ARG A 58 23.32 7.18 -14.19
C ARG A 58 24.14 5.99 -14.63
N ALA A 59 24.64 6.05 -15.86
CA ALA A 59 25.48 5.01 -16.46
C ALA A 59 26.82 4.80 -15.72
N ASP A 60 27.26 5.75 -14.89
CA ASP A 60 28.45 5.65 -14.04
C ASP A 60 28.19 4.91 -12.71
N GLY A 61 26.98 4.40 -12.49
CA GLY A 61 26.59 3.71 -11.26
C GLY A 61 26.18 4.64 -10.12
N GLN A 62 25.94 5.93 -10.38
CA GLN A 62 25.34 6.84 -9.39
C GLN A 62 23.81 6.85 -9.48
N LEU A 63 23.18 6.85 -8.31
CA LEU A 63 21.76 7.08 -8.12
C LEU A 63 21.59 8.42 -7.42
N LEU A 64 20.84 9.33 -8.04
CA LEU A 64 20.41 10.57 -7.41
C LEU A 64 18.92 10.48 -7.09
N LEU A 65 18.55 10.74 -5.84
CA LEU A 65 17.17 10.79 -5.41
C LEU A 65 16.74 12.24 -5.21
N HIS A 66 15.92 12.74 -6.13
CA HIS A 66 15.30 14.04 -6.01
C HIS A 66 13.99 13.90 -5.23
N SER A 67 14.07 14.03 -3.91
CA SER A 67 12.92 13.84 -3.01
C SER A 67 12.00 15.06 -3.01
N PHE A 68 10.70 14.78 -3.04
CA PHE A 68 9.63 15.77 -2.94
C PHE A 68 8.64 15.34 -1.87
N ASN A 69 8.05 16.33 -1.19
CA ASN A 69 6.95 16.10 -0.28
C ASN A 69 5.70 16.85 -0.77
N CYS A 70 4.73 16.10 -1.29
CA CYS A 70 3.49 16.65 -1.85
C CYS A 70 2.60 17.33 -0.81
N VAL A 71 2.78 17.00 0.47
CA VAL A 71 2.03 17.61 1.59
C VAL A 71 2.66 18.93 2.01
N LYS A 72 3.98 18.96 2.18
CA LYS A 72 4.74 20.16 2.60
C LYS A 72 5.00 21.12 1.44
N SER A 73 4.91 20.65 0.20
CA SER A 73 5.29 21.37 -1.02
C SER A 73 6.76 21.84 -0.98
N ILE A 74 7.65 21.02 -0.42
CA ILE A 74 9.09 21.29 -0.29
C ILE A 74 9.85 20.27 -1.13
N ARG A 75 10.88 20.74 -1.85
CA ARG A 75 11.91 19.90 -2.46
C ARG A 75 13.03 19.72 -1.42
N GLU A 76 13.38 18.48 -1.16
CA GLU A 76 14.47 18.13 -0.25
C GLU A 76 15.82 18.15 -1.00
N PRO A 77 16.96 18.21 -0.27
CA PRO A 77 18.27 18.02 -0.89
C PRO A 77 18.31 16.74 -1.71
N THR A 78 19.06 16.75 -2.81
CA THR A 78 19.25 15.55 -3.61
C THR A 78 20.25 14.64 -2.93
N ASP A 79 19.81 13.44 -2.56
CA ASP A 79 20.69 12.41 -2.05
C ASP A 79 21.44 11.76 -3.21
N VAL A 80 22.74 11.54 -3.02
CA VAL A 80 23.61 10.92 -4.02
C VAL A 80 24.21 9.66 -3.39
N MET A 81 24.05 8.53 -4.09
CA MET A 81 24.56 7.25 -3.65
C MET A 81 25.01 6.41 -4.84
N SER A 82 25.75 5.32 -4.59
CA SER A 82 26.04 4.34 -5.62
C SER A 82 24.90 3.33 -5.72
N TYR A 83 24.72 2.74 -6.91
CA TYR A 83 23.82 1.61 -7.09
C TYR A 83 24.47 0.51 -7.93
N SER A 84 23.93 -0.70 -7.80
CA SER A 84 24.24 -1.81 -8.71
C SER A 84 22.99 -2.65 -8.97
N VAL A 85 22.95 -3.34 -10.10
CA VAL A 85 21.91 -4.32 -10.44
C VAL A 85 22.53 -5.72 -10.37
N ALA A 86 21.91 -6.62 -9.61
CA ALA A 86 22.33 -8.01 -9.50
C ALA A 86 22.33 -8.70 -10.89
N ASP A 87 23.11 -9.77 -11.03
CA ASP A 87 23.29 -10.46 -12.33
C ASP A 87 22.01 -11.09 -12.86
N ASP A 88 21.08 -11.47 -11.97
CA ASP A 88 19.76 -11.98 -12.33
C ASP A 88 18.75 -10.87 -12.66
N GLY A 89 19.13 -9.60 -12.52
CA GLY A 89 18.24 -8.45 -12.72
C GLY A 89 17.11 -8.30 -11.70
N GLN A 90 17.08 -9.13 -10.64
CA GLN A 90 15.97 -9.18 -9.68
C GLN A 90 16.18 -8.29 -8.46
N VAL A 91 17.39 -7.77 -8.26
CA VAL A 91 17.71 -6.90 -7.13
C VAL A 91 18.49 -5.67 -7.60
N ILE A 92 18.05 -4.49 -7.16
CA ILE A 92 18.82 -3.25 -7.26
C ILE A 92 19.34 -2.95 -5.86
N ASN A 93 20.66 -2.83 -5.72
CA ASN A 93 21.31 -2.49 -4.48
C ASN A 93 21.55 -0.99 -4.42
N MET A 94 20.96 -0.31 -3.44
CA MET A 94 21.28 1.08 -3.11
C MET A 94 22.36 1.08 -2.03
N ILE A 95 23.52 1.64 -2.34
CA ILE A 95 24.71 1.56 -1.50
C ILE A 95 24.86 2.87 -0.73
N LEU A 96 24.49 2.84 0.55
CA LEU A 96 24.58 3.95 1.49
C LEU A 96 25.86 3.82 2.35
N PRO A 97 26.32 4.90 3.00
CA PRO A 97 27.40 4.80 3.98
C PRO A 97 27.05 3.81 5.10
N GLY A 98 27.73 2.66 5.13
CA GLY A 98 27.58 1.64 6.18
C GLY A 98 26.34 0.74 6.06
N ASN A 99 25.55 0.86 4.99
CA ASN A 99 24.39 -0.02 4.78
C ASN A 99 24.10 -0.21 3.27
N THR A 100 23.48 -1.34 2.92
CA THR A 100 22.94 -1.56 1.58
C THR A 100 21.44 -1.82 1.70
N VAL A 101 20.65 -1.08 0.93
CA VAL A 101 19.21 -1.31 0.83
C VAL A 101 18.95 -2.09 -0.44
N GLU A 102 18.39 -3.29 -0.28
CA GLU A 102 17.97 -4.13 -1.40
C GLU A 102 16.56 -3.76 -1.85
N LEU A 103 16.43 -3.41 -3.13
CA LEU A 103 15.15 -3.25 -3.81
C LEU A 103 14.89 -4.47 -4.67
N LYS A 104 13.93 -5.30 -4.29
CA LYS A 104 13.56 -6.49 -5.08
C LYS A 104 12.64 -6.07 -6.22
N VAL A 105 13.06 -6.33 -7.46
CA VAL A 105 12.32 -6.01 -8.67
C VAL A 105 11.12 -6.96 -8.78
N LEU A 106 9.91 -6.40 -8.78
CA LEU A 106 8.66 -7.14 -8.94
C LEU A 106 8.27 -7.22 -10.43
N SER A 107 8.43 -6.11 -11.15
CA SER A 107 8.19 -6.02 -12.58
C SER A 107 9.06 -4.93 -13.20
N PHE A 108 9.42 -5.11 -14.46
CA PHE A 108 10.20 -4.13 -15.22
C PHE A 108 9.73 -4.06 -16.67
N SER A 109 9.72 -2.83 -17.19
CA SER A 109 9.55 -2.51 -18.61
C SER A 109 10.27 -1.17 -18.87
N PRO A 110 10.51 -0.79 -20.15
CA PRO A 110 11.15 0.49 -20.46
C PRO A 110 10.41 1.74 -19.95
N GLN A 111 9.13 1.62 -19.58
CA GLN A 111 8.29 2.73 -19.13
C GLN A 111 7.85 2.64 -17.67
N PHE A 112 7.86 1.44 -17.08
CA PHE A 112 7.41 1.20 -15.72
C PHE A 112 8.33 0.24 -14.99
N MET A 113 8.58 0.51 -13.73
CA MET A 113 9.37 -0.34 -12.85
C MET A 113 8.67 -0.44 -11.50
N GLN A 114 8.55 -1.64 -10.96
CA GLN A 114 8.01 -1.87 -9.63
C GLN A 114 9.03 -2.62 -8.81
N PHE A 115 9.26 -2.16 -7.59
CA PHE A 115 10.11 -2.87 -6.65
C PHE A 115 9.54 -2.83 -5.24
N THR A 116 10.10 -3.66 -4.37
CA THR A 116 9.74 -3.72 -2.96
C THR A 116 10.96 -3.72 -2.07
N SER A 117 10.85 -3.10 -0.90
CA SER A 117 11.88 -3.13 0.14
C SER A 117 11.24 -3.19 1.52
N TRP A 118 12.06 -3.48 2.55
CA TRP A 118 11.63 -3.45 3.94
C TRP A 118 11.96 -2.10 4.55
N SER A 119 10.96 -1.44 5.13
CA SER A 119 11.13 -0.19 5.87
C SER A 119 10.32 -0.26 7.16
N GLY A 120 10.96 -0.05 8.31
CA GLY A 120 10.25 -0.03 9.61
C GLY A 120 9.50 -1.32 9.97
N GLY A 121 9.95 -2.48 9.48
CA GLY A 121 9.32 -3.78 9.75
C GLY A 121 8.12 -4.10 8.85
N ILE A 122 7.77 -3.23 7.90
CA ILE A 122 6.77 -3.49 6.87
C ILE A 122 7.42 -3.58 5.49
N GLN A 123 6.83 -4.39 4.62
CA GLN A 123 7.20 -4.45 3.22
C GLN A 123 6.46 -3.35 2.46
N VAL A 124 7.20 -2.48 1.78
CA VAL A 124 6.68 -1.37 0.99
C VAL A 124 6.86 -1.68 -0.49
N ARG A 125 5.83 -1.40 -1.30
CA ARG A 125 5.91 -1.42 -2.77
C ARG A 125 6.13 0.00 -3.27
N TYR A 126 7.01 0.14 -4.26
CA TYR A 126 7.26 1.39 -4.95
C TYR A 126 7.02 1.20 -6.44
N ASP A 127 6.19 2.07 -6.98
CA ASP A 127 5.79 2.06 -8.38
C ASP A 127 6.44 3.27 -9.07
N TYR A 128 7.19 3.02 -10.12
CA TYR A 128 7.95 4.04 -10.86
C TYR A 128 7.55 4.08 -12.33
N GLU A 129 7.51 5.28 -12.89
CA GLU A 129 7.32 5.52 -14.32
C GLU A 129 8.50 6.31 -14.91
N LYS A 130 8.87 6.00 -16.15
CA LYS A 130 9.94 6.70 -16.85
C LYS A 130 9.52 8.14 -17.14
N VAL A 131 10.42 9.10 -16.91
CA VAL A 131 10.18 10.52 -17.19
C VAL A 131 11.40 11.16 -17.85
N ASP A 132 11.20 12.32 -18.50
CA ASP A 132 12.28 13.04 -19.20
C ASP A 132 12.88 14.19 -18.39
N LYS A 133 12.25 14.54 -17.26
CA LYS A 133 12.68 15.66 -16.40
C LYS A 133 12.43 15.38 -14.93
N VAL A 134 13.26 15.99 -14.09
CA VAL A 134 13.05 16.05 -12.64
C VAL A 134 11.98 17.10 -12.36
N ASP A 135 10.77 16.65 -12.06
CA ASP A 135 9.64 17.52 -11.72
C ASP A 135 8.85 16.92 -10.55
N SER A 136 8.21 17.79 -9.78
CA SER A 136 7.33 17.39 -8.69
C SER A 136 6.09 16.73 -9.30
N VAL A 137 5.95 15.42 -9.14
CA VAL A 137 4.76 14.68 -9.61
C VAL A 137 3.52 14.95 -8.75
N CYS A 138 3.61 15.84 -7.76
CA CYS A 138 2.56 16.10 -6.78
C CYS A 138 1.25 16.61 -7.38
N ASP A 139 1.27 17.31 -8.51
CA ASP A 139 0.04 17.76 -9.17
C ASP A 139 -0.78 16.59 -9.77
N ARG A 140 -0.19 15.40 -9.91
CA ARG A 140 -0.91 14.17 -10.30
C ARG A 140 -1.75 13.59 -9.17
N TYR A 141 -1.55 14.06 -7.93
CA TYR A 141 -2.17 13.51 -6.73
C TYR A 141 -2.98 14.59 -5.99
N PRO A 142 -4.11 15.05 -6.55
CA PRO A 142 -4.93 16.08 -5.92
C PRO A 142 -5.46 15.66 -4.55
N ASP A 143 -5.68 14.37 -4.32
CA ASP A 143 -6.13 13.84 -3.03
C ASP A 143 -5.07 14.00 -1.93
N LEU A 144 -3.78 14.09 -2.27
CA LEU A 144 -2.73 14.44 -1.31
C LEU A 144 -2.77 15.92 -0.88
N LYS A 145 -3.48 16.80 -1.62
CA LYS A 145 -3.81 18.13 -1.10
C LYS A 145 -4.89 18.04 0.00
N ALA A 146 -5.78 17.04 -0.04
CA ALA A 146 -6.71 16.76 1.05
C ALA A 146 -6.00 16.16 2.27
N GLU A 147 -4.93 15.37 2.07
CA GLU A 147 -4.04 14.93 3.16
C GLU A 147 -3.40 16.09 3.92
N ARG A 148 -3.00 17.16 3.23
CA ARG A 148 -2.52 18.38 3.88
C ARG A 148 -3.57 18.99 4.83
N ALA A 149 -4.86 18.85 4.55
CA ALA A 149 -5.92 19.30 5.45
C ALA A 149 -6.01 18.45 6.73
N ARG A 150 -5.50 17.22 6.71
CA ARG A 150 -5.40 16.35 7.90
C ARG A 150 -4.25 16.74 8.83
N ASN A 151 -3.33 17.62 8.42
CA ASN A 151 -2.23 18.12 9.26
C ASN A 151 -2.71 19.12 10.34
N THR A 152 -3.71 18.73 11.11
CA THR A 152 -4.34 19.54 12.15
C THR A 152 -4.53 18.67 13.38
N PRO A 153 -4.64 19.24 14.59
CA PRO A 153 -4.97 18.45 15.77
C PRO A 153 -6.27 17.67 15.58
N TYR A 154 -6.37 16.51 16.23
CA TYR A 154 -7.62 15.76 16.28
C TYR A 154 -8.76 16.60 16.86
N LYS A 155 -9.94 16.47 16.26
CA LYS A 155 -11.20 17.02 16.75
C LYS A 155 -12.19 15.87 16.89
N GLU A 156 -13.09 15.95 17.87
CA GLU A 156 -14.14 14.94 18.07
C GLU A 156 -15.03 14.73 16.83
N SER A 157 -15.18 15.76 15.99
CA SER A 157 -15.88 15.66 14.71
C SER A 157 -15.16 14.80 13.67
N ASP A 158 -13.86 14.55 13.83
CA ASP A 158 -13.08 13.74 12.90
C ASP A 158 -13.40 12.25 13.06
N PHE A 159 -13.73 11.82 14.30
CA PHE A 159 -14.08 10.44 14.59
C PHE A 159 -14.92 10.32 15.86
N VAL A 160 -16.15 9.81 15.73
CA VAL A 160 -17.00 9.51 16.88
C VAL A 160 -16.70 8.09 17.37
N ALA A 161 -16.06 7.99 18.55
CA ALA A 161 -15.73 6.71 19.15
C ALA A 161 -16.99 5.97 19.62
N ALA A 162 -17.09 4.69 19.26
CA ALA A 162 -18.11 3.75 19.70
C ALA A 162 -17.47 2.36 19.87
N PRO A 163 -16.62 2.17 20.90
CA PRO A 163 -15.77 0.97 21.03
C PRO A 163 -16.50 -0.25 21.60
N SER A 164 -17.76 -0.10 22.02
CA SER A 164 -18.56 -1.18 22.59
C SER A 164 -18.79 -2.29 21.56
N ILE A 165 -18.52 -3.52 21.96
CA ILE A 165 -18.71 -4.72 21.15
C ILE A 165 -20.11 -5.27 21.46
N PRO A 166 -20.98 -5.46 20.46
CA PRO A 166 -22.28 -6.11 20.67
C PRO A 166 -22.12 -7.52 21.25
N ASP A 167 -23.07 -7.96 22.07
CA ASP A 167 -23.03 -9.31 22.65
C ASP A 167 -22.97 -10.40 21.57
N HIS A 168 -22.15 -11.42 21.82
CA HIS A 168 -21.97 -12.53 20.89
C HIS A 168 -21.57 -13.82 21.64
N PRO A 169 -22.02 -15.00 21.19
CA PRO A 169 -21.51 -16.26 21.72
C PRO A 169 -20.00 -16.39 21.59
N GLY A 170 -19.35 -17.00 22.59
CA GLY A 170 -17.92 -17.31 22.52
C GLY A 170 -16.96 -16.13 22.74
N MET A 171 -17.44 -15.02 23.30
CA MET A 171 -16.61 -13.84 23.59
C MET A 171 -15.36 -14.11 24.42
N ASP A 172 -15.35 -15.16 25.26
CA ASP A 172 -14.17 -15.51 26.07
C ASP A 172 -12.93 -15.82 25.22
N ARG A 173 -13.10 -16.24 23.95
CA ARG A 173 -11.98 -16.42 22.99
C ARG A 173 -11.32 -15.11 22.59
N TYR A 174 -12.07 -14.01 22.61
CA TYR A 174 -11.64 -12.68 22.19
C TYR A 174 -11.05 -11.85 23.33
N ILE A 175 -11.57 -12.00 24.55
CA ILE A 175 -11.11 -11.24 25.73
C ILE A 175 -9.60 -11.42 25.88
N GLY A 176 -8.85 -10.34 26.04
CA GLY A 176 -7.39 -10.38 26.23
C GLY A 176 -6.68 -9.15 25.67
N THR A 177 -5.39 -9.05 25.96
CA THR A 177 -4.46 -8.15 25.26
C THR A 177 -3.77 -8.95 24.18
N TRP A 178 -3.78 -8.45 22.95
CA TRP A 178 -3.31 -9.14 21.76
C TRP A 178 -2.26 -8.31 21.04
N GLY A 179 -1.22 -8.96 20.52
CA GLY A 179 -0.12 -8.27 19.86
C GLY A 179 0.75 -9.19 19.00
N SER A 180 1.66 -8.57 18.24
CA SER A 180 2.74 -9.23 17.50
C SER A 180 4.06 -8.60 17.90
N ASP A 181 5.14 -9.39 17.94
CA ASP A 181 6.51 -8.91 18.18
C ASP A 181 6.66 -8.01 19.43
N ASN A 182 5.95 -8.38 20.51
CA ASN A 182 5.85 -7.64 21.78
C ASN A 182 5.20 -6.25 21.69
N VAL A 183 4.56 -5.93 20.57
CA VAL A 183 3.76 -4.72 20.39
C VAL A 183 2.29 -5.06 20.60
N VAL A 184 1.64 -4.38 21.55
CA VAL A 184 0.19 -4.47 21.74
C VAL A 184 -0.51 -3.89 20.53
N THR A 185 -1.47 -4.63 19.96
CA THR A 185 -2.28 -4.21 18.81
C THR A 185 -3.72 -3.88 19.22
N VAL A 186 -4.30 -4.68 20.10
CA VAL A 186 -5.68 -4.51 20.55
C VAL A 186 -5.89 -5.19 21.90
N LYS A 187 -6.75 -4.59 22.73
CA LYS A 187 -7.25 -5.16 23.97
C LYS A 187 -8.77 -5.24 23.91
N ILE A 188 -9.29 -6.43 24.21
CA ILE A 188 -10.72 -6.69 24.37
C ILE A 188 -10.96 -6.98 25.85
N ALA A 189 -11.79 -6.17 26.50
CA ALA A 189 -12.05 -6.28 27.94
C ALA A 189 -13.53 -6.17 28.25
N ARG A 190 -13.89 -6.58 29.48
CA ARG A 190 -15.21 -6.38 30.05
C ARG A 190 -15.27 -5.03 30.75
N ASP A 191 -16.35 -4.28 30.55
CA ASP A 191 -16.65 -3.09 31.32
C ASP A 191 -17.29 -3.45 32.68
N ALA A 192 -17.58 -2.42 33.50
CA ALA A 192 -18.17 -2.59 34.83
C ALA A 192 -19.61 -3.14 34.80
N HIS A 193 -20.29 -3.08 33.66
CA HIS A 193 -21.65 -3.56 33.45
C HIS A 193 -21.68 -4.94 32.79
N GLY A 194 -20.51 -5.54 32.54
CA GLY A 194 -20.37 -6.86 31.92
C GLY A 194 -20.38 -6.84 30.39
N GLY A 195 -20.51 -5.66 29.76
CA GLY A 195 -20.37 -5.47 28.32
C GLY A 195 -18.92 -5.57 27.87
N PHE A 196 -18.70 -5.70 26.57
CA PHE A 196 -17.37 -5.83 25.99
C PHE A 196 -16.96 -4.57 25.24
N TYR A 197 -15.67 -4.24 25.22
CA TYR A 197 -15.19 -3.07 24.47
C TYR A 197 -13.77 -3.26 23.94
N LEU A 198 -13.48 -2.55 22.83
CA LEU A 198 -12.16 -2.41 22.23
C LEU A 198 -11.38 -1.29 22.90
N SER A 199 -10.10 -1.53 23.17
CA SER A 199 -9.17 -0.50 23.66
C SER A 199 -7.74 -0.80 23.25
N MET A 200 -6.89 0.22 23.28
CA MET A 200 -5.43 0.09 23.21
C MET A 200 -4.82 1.23 24.03
N PRO A 201 -3.78 0.97 24.84
CA PRO A 201 -3.11 2.04 25.56
C PRO A 201 -2.52 3.04 24.56
N SER A 202 -2.81 4.33 24.77
CA SER A 202 -2.08 5.38 24.08
C SER A 202 -0.65 5.45 24.58
N ASP A 203 0.26 5.86 23.72
CA ASP A 203 1.60 6.27 24.14
C ASP A 203 1.74 7.80 24.06
N LYS A 204 2.95 8.32 24.29
CA LYS A 204 3.22 9.76 24.27
C LYS A 204 2.95 10.43 22.91
N ASN A 205 2.88 9.65 21.83
CA ASN A 205 2.76 10.12 20.46
C ASN A 205 1.44 9.68 19.82
N TRP A 206 0.87 8.54 20.20
CA TRP A 206 -0.22 7.92 19.46
C TRP A 206 -1.41 7.54 20.34
N HIS A 207 -2.59 7.89 19.82
CA HIS A 207 -3.89 7.58 20.38
C HIS A 207 -4.70 6.70 19.44
N TYR A 208 -5.60 5.91 20.01
CA TYR A 208 -6.36 4.89 19.28
C TYR A 208 -7.83 4.94 19.68
N LEU A 209 -8.71 5.08 18.69
CA LEU A 209 -10.17 5.05 18.86
C LEU A 209 -10.76 3.95 17.98
N TYR A 210 -11.97 3.52 18.34
CA TYR A 210 -12.69 2.46 17.63
C TYR A 210 -14.13 2.87 17.40
N ASN A 211 -14.70 2.52 16.25
CA ASN A 211 -16.12 2.66 15.98
C ASN A 211 -16.61 1.59 14.99
N ASN A 212 -17.88 1.68 14.63
CA ASN A 212 -18.55 0.76 13.70
C ASN A 212 -18.28 -0.71 14.07
N VAL A 213 -18.36 -1.02 15.36
CA VAL A 213 -18.05 -2.34 15.89
C VAL A 213 -19.27 -3.25 15.70
N HIS A 214 -19.11 -4.33 14.94
CA HIS A 214 -20.21 -5.23 14.59
C HIS A 214 -19.72 -6.63 14.23
N TRP A 215 -20.64 -7.59 14.18
CA TRP A 215 -20.37 -8.97 13.83
C TRP A 215 -20.74 -9.26 12.37
N VAL A 216 -19.91 -10.05 11.71
CA VAL A 216 -20.22 -10.71 10.43
C VAL A 216 -19.94 -12.19 10.61
N GLY A 217 -21.00 -12.97 10.83
CA GLY A 217 -20.84 -14.33 11.35
C GLY A 217 -20.10 -14.29 12.69
N ASP A 218 -19.08 -15.13 12.85
CA ASP A 218 -18.24 -15.19 14.06
C ASP A 218 -17.07 -14.21 14.05
N VAL A 219 -16.95 -13.32 13.05
CA VAL A 219 -15.83 -12.38 12.89
C VAL A 219 -16.21 -11.00 13.40
N LEU A 220 -15.36 -10.40 14.25
CA LEU A 220 -15.56 -9.06 14.79
C LEU A 220 -14.98 -8.02 13.84
N HIS A 221 -15.81 -7.15 13.27
CA HIS A 221 -15.41 -6.06 12.39
C HIS A 221 -15.50 -4.71 13.11
N PHE A 222 -14.57 -3.81 12.81
CA PHE A 222 -14.54 -2.45 13.33
C PHE A 222 -13.69 -1.53 12.47
N GLN A 223 -13.72 -0.24 12.78
CA GLN A 223 -12.76 0.73 12.28
C GLN A 223 -11.84 1.14 13.43
N ARG A 224 -10.53 1.05 13.20
CA ARG A 224 -9.51 1.62 14.09
C ARG A 224 -9.13 2.99 13.58
N TYR A 225 -9.08 3.97 14.47
CA TYR A 225 -8.64 5.33 14.14
C TYR A 225 -7.41 5.68 14.95
N THR A 226 -6.34 6.09 14.28
CA THR A 226 -5.08 6.51 14.91
C THR A 226 -4.90 8.01 14.75
N TYR A 227 -4.54 8.70 15.82
CA TYR A 227 -4.17 10.11 15.76
C TYR A 227 -3.04 10.42 16.74
N SER A 228 -2.50 11.62 16.62
CA SER A 228 -1.43 12.14 17.48
C SER A 228 -1.81 13.55 17.91
N ASP A 229 -1.49 13.90 19.16
CA ASP A 229 -1.56 15.29 19.64
C ASP A 229 -0.24 16.04 19.42
N ASN A 230 0.81 15.34 18.97
CA ASN A 230 2.10 15.94 18.66
C ASN A 230 2.11 16.51 17.23
N GLU A 231 2.22 17.83 17.10
CA GLU A 231 2.24 18.54 15.82
C GLU A 231 3.31 18.03 14.85
N ALA A 232 4.47 17.61 15.36
CA ALA A 232 5.52 17.03 14.52
C ALA A 232 5.11 15.71 13.85
N SER A 233 4.09 15.03 14.39
CA SER A 233 3.54 13.79 13.86
C SER A 233 2.35 14.00 12.94
N PHE A 234 1.83 15.22 12.79
CA PHE A 234 0.70 15.50 11.90
C PHE A 234 0.96 15.09 10.44
N PRO A 235 2.16 15.30 9.86
CA PRO A 235 2.46 14.86 8.50
C PRO A 235 2.64 13.34 8.36
N HIS A 236 2.60 12.58 9.45
CA HIS A 236 2.83 11.14 9.41
C HIS A 236 1.59 10.42 8.85
N PRO A 237 1.72 9.41 7.98
CA PRO A 237 0.57 8.77 7.31
C PRO A 237 -0.41 8.06 8.27
N ARG A 238 0.03 7.76 9.49
CA ARG A 238 -0.83 7.21 10.55
C ARG A 238 -1.66 8.26 11.30
N HIS A 239 -1.38 9.55 11.13
CA HIS A 239 -2.13 10.61 11.79
C HIS A 239 -3.50 10.80 11.12
N LYS A 240 -4.57 10.74 11.92
CA LYS A 240 -5.96 10.74 11.46
C LYS A 240 -6.25 9.65 10.44
N LEU A 241 -5.61 8.49 10.62
CA LEU A 241 -5.79 7.35 9.75
C LEU A 241 -6.90 6.46 10.29
N GLN A 242 -7.90 6.22 9.46
CA GLN A 242 -8.92 5.20 9.68
C GLN A 242 -8.53 3.91 8.97
N THR A 243 -8.58 2.79 9.69
CA THR A 243 -8.22 1.46 9.20
C THR A 243 -9.38 0.50 9.45
N PRO A 244 -10.07 0.01 8.40
CA PRO A 244 -10.99 -1.12 8.53
C PRO A 244 -10.22 -2.34 9.03
N THR A 245 -10.76 -3.03 10.03
CA THR A 245 -10.09 -4.16 10.68
C THR A 245 -11.11 -5.23 11.06
N SER A 246 -10.70 -6.49 10.98
CA SER A 246 -11.46 -7.63 11.51
C SER A 246 -10.59 -8.53 12.35
N LEU A 247 -11.21 -9.17 13.34
CA LEU A 247 -10.58 -10.15 14.22
C LEU A 247 -11.35 -11.47 14.16
N GLU A 248 -10.61 -12.56 13.96
CA GLU A 248 -11.12 -13.92 13.95
C GLU A 248 -10.25 -14.82 14.83
N PRO A 249 -10.77 -15.50 15.87
CA PRO A 249 -10.00 -16.41 16.67
C PRO A 249 -9.76 -17.69 15.89
N ILE A 250 -8.50 -18.07 15.80
CA ILE A 250 -8.05 -19.28 15.08
C ILE A 250 -7.67 -20.39 16.07
N PRO A 251 -7.55 -21.65 15.61
CA PRO A 251 -7.06 -22.74 16.45
C PRO A 251 -5.73 -22.40 17.12
N GLY A 252 -5.55 -22.85 18.37
CA GLY A 252 -4.34 -22.55 19.16
C GLY A 252 -4.42 -21.30 20.02
N GLY A 253 -5.57 -20.63 20.07
CA GLY A 253 -5.80 -19.50 21.00
C GLY A 253 -5.20 -18.18 20.55
N SER A 254 -4.95 -18.02 19.24
CA SER A 254 -4.52 -16.79 18.58
C SER A 254 -5.70 -16.04 17.94
N LEU A 255 -5.50 -14.76 17.61
CA LEU A 255 -6.40 -14.02 16.73
C LEU A 255 -5.73 -13.77 15.39
N ARG A 256 -6.44 -14.01 14.30
CA ARG A 256 -6.13 -13.44 12.99
C ARG A 256 -6.69 -12.02 12.94
N GLU A 257 -5.84 -11.07 12.61
CA GLU A 257 -6.21 -9.69 12.30
C GLU A 257 -6.09 -9.49 10.79
N ASP A 258 -7.17 -9.10 10.13
CA ASP A 258 -7.12 -8.62 8.75
C ASP A 258 -7.43 -7.13 8.75
N PHE A 259 -6.66 -6.35 7.98
CA PHE A 259 -6.85 -4.90 7.91
C PHE A 259 -6.49 -4.36 6.54
N ILE A 260 -7.11 -3.23 6.17
CA ILE A 260 -6.81 -2.53 4.93
C ILE A 260 -5.99 -1.30 5.27
N LEU A 261 -4.74 -1.28 4.83
CA LEU A 261 -3.86 -0.12 4.96
C LEU A 261 -3.58 0.39 3.55
N ASN A 262 -3.85 1.66 3.30
CA ASN A 262 -3.55 2.28 2.01
C ASN A 262 -4.22 1.62 0.79
N GLY A 263 -5.37 0.95 1.01
CA GLY A 263 -6.10 0.22 -0.04
C GLY A 263 -5.63 -1.23 -0.24
N ASP A 264 -4.47 -1.59 0.33
CA ASP A 264 -3.93 -2.94 0.26
C ASP A 264 -4.38 -3.77 1.48
N PRO A 265 -4.74 -5.06 1.28
CA PRO A 265 -5.10 -5.96 2.36
C PRO A 265 -3.86 -6.53 3.04
N TYR A 266 -3.87 -6.56 4.37
CA TYR A 266 -2.84 -7.14 5.21
C TYR A 266 -3.46 -8.13 6.19
N MET A 267 -2.64 -9.10 6.62
CA MET A 267 -3.01 -10.09 7.61
C MET A 267 -1.89 -10.22 8.64
N SER A 268 -2.27 -10.31 9.92
CA SER A 268 -1.37 -10.57 11.04
C SER A 268 -1.94 -11.66 11.95
N ILE A 269 -1.06 -12.42 12.60
CA ILE A 269 -1.44 -13.40 13.62
C ILE A 269 -1.04 -12.86 14.99
N LEU A 270 -2.04 -12.43 15.76
CA LEU A 270 -1.86 -11.90 17.09
C LEU A 270 -1.80 -13.02 18.12
N ARG A 271 -0.86 -12.86 19.04
CA ARG A 271 -0.72 -13.71 20.21
C ARG A 271 -1.22 -12.96 21.44
N ARG A 272 -1.79 -13.73 22.36
CA ARG A 272 -2.19 -13.23 23.65
C ARG A 272 -0.94 -12.81 24.43
N MET A 273 -0.88 -11.55 24.81
CA MET A 273 0.19 -11.00 25.62
C MET A 273 -0.07 -11.32 27.09
N LYS A 274 1.03 -11.53 27.83
CA LYS A 274 1.00 -11.76 29.28
C LYS A 274 0.93 -10.44 30.04
#